data_AF-A0A1H4N0Y5-F1
#
_entry.id   AF-A0A1H4N0Y5-F1
#
_cell.length_a   1.000
_cell.length_b   1.000
_cell.length_c   1.000
_cell.angle_alpha   90.00
_cell.angle_beta   90.00
_cell.angle_gamma   90.00
#
_symmetry.space_group_name_H-M   'P 1'
#
loop_
_entity.id
_entity.type
_entity.pdbx_description
1 polymer ?
#
loop_
_entity_poly.entity_id
_entity_poly.type
_entity_poly.pdbx_seq_one_letter_code
_entity_poly.pdbx_strand_id
1 'polypeptide(L)'
;MTGTLSRAPALPNKMEQRSMQRRRFKQADSLEIRLGDQAERLRKEAQGTYPGVERERLIRRARQAETAAQMADWLRPSGTPAPK
;
A
#
# COMPACT_ATOMS: atom_id res chain seq x y z
N MET A 1 -8.08 50.29 -33.56
CA MET A 1 -8.80 49.00 -33.52
C MET A 1 -7.78 47.90 -33.22
N THR A 2 -7.71 47.39 -32.00
CA THR A 2 -6.94 46.17 -31.68
C THR A 2 -7.63 45.42 -30.56
N GLY A 3 -8.57 44.54 -30.93
CA GLY A 3 -9.21 43.62 -29.99
C GLY A 3 -8.26 42.48 -29.65
N THR A 4 -7.75 42.47 -28.43
CA THR A 4 -7.04 41.32 -27.84
C THR A 4 -8.06 40.24 -27.49
N LEU A 5 -8.26 39.28 -28.39
CA LEU A 5 -9.02 38.05 -28.11
C LEU A 5 -8.21 37.18 -27.13
N SER A 6 -8.53 37.28 -25.85
CA SER A 6 -8.06 36.38 -24.81
C SER A 6 -8.66 34.99 -25.03
N ARG A 7 -7.83 34.01 -25.39
CA ARG A 7 -8.25 32.62 -25.58
C ARG A 7 -8.52 31.97 -24.22
N ALA A 8 -9.79 31.69 -23.93
CA ALA A 8 -10.17 30.94 -22.73
C ALA A 8 -9.52 29.53 -22.74
N PRO A 9 -9.02 29.03 -21.60
CA PRO A 9 -8.46 27.69 -21.51
C PRO A 9 -9.59 26.65 -21.62
N ALA A 10 -9.36 25.63 -22.46
CA ALA A 10 -10.27 24.50 -22.60
C ALA A 10 -10.39 23.72 -21.28
N LEU A 11 -11.61 23.44 -20.85
CA LEU A 11 -11.88 22.61 -19.68
C LEU A 11 -11.51 21.14 -20.00
N PRO A 12 -10.75 20.44 -19.14
CA PRO A 12 -10.30 19.09 -19.42
C PRO A 12 -11.47 18.10 -19.47
N ASN A 13 -11.44 17.19 -20.44
CA ASN A 13 -12.49 16.19 -20.67
C ASN A 13 -12.54 15.17 -19.52
N LYS A 14 -13.72 14.56 -19.26
CA LYS A 14 -13.90 13.56 -18.19
C LYS A 14 -12.93 12.37 -18.25
N MET A 15 -12.37 12.05 -19.43
CA MET A 15 -11.36 11.01 -19.59
C MET A 15 -9.97 11.45 -19.06
N GLU A 16 -9.57 12.70 -19.27
CA GLU A 16 -8.35 13.27 -18.67
C GLU A 16 -8.47 13.39 -17.14
N GLN A 17 -9.66 13.69 -16.63
CA GLN A 17 -9.88 13.73 -15.17
C GLN A 17 -9.64 12.35 -14.52
N ARG A 18 -9.98 11.26 -15.22
CA ARG A 18 -9.77 9.89 -14.73
C ARG A 18 -8.29 9.50 -14.66
N SER A 19 -7.44 10.02 -15.55
CA SER A 19 -5.99 9.74 -15.53
C SER A 19 -5.24 10.59 -14.48
N MET A 20 -5.75 11.77 -14.14
CA MET A 20 -5.14 12.64 -13.12
C MET A 20 -5.44 12.21 -11.67
N GLN A 21 -6.54 11.50 -11.43
CA GLN A 21 -6.90 11.00 -10.10
C GLN A 21 -6.24 9.64 -9.83
N ARG A 22 -4.94 9.68 -9.51
CA ARG A 22 -4.30 8.54 -8.84
C ARG A 22 -5.00 8.30 -7.51
N ARG A 23 -5.67 7.13 -7.36
CA ARG A 23 -6.25 6.68 -6.09
C ARG A 23 -5.12 6.31 -5.12
N ARG A 24 -4.42 7.31 -4.60
CA ARG A 24 -3.47 7.13 -3.51
C ARG A 24 -4.26 6.83 -2.25
N PHE A 25 -4.34 5.56 -1.89
CA PHE A 25 -4.80 5.16 -0.57
C PHE A 25 -3.71 5.54 0.44
N LYS A 26 -4.01 6.49 1.34
CA LYS A 26 -3.12 6.78 2.46
C LYS A 26 -3.25 5.63 3.45
N GLN A 27 -2.21 4.81 3.55
CA GLN A 27 -2.11 3.81 4.61
C GLN A 27 -1.87 4.59 5.90
N ALA A 28 -2.81 4.51 6.85
CA ALA A 28 -2.72 5.19 8.14
C ALA A 28 -1.57 4.61 8.98
N ASP A 29 -1.41 3.29 8.92
CA ASP A 29 -0.37 2.53 9.60
C ASP A 29 0.76 2.13 8.65
N SER A 30 1.96 1.96 9.21
CA SER A 30 3.12 1.53 8.44
C SER A 30 2.93 0.13 7.84
N LEU A 31 3.72 -0.20 6.81
CA LEU A 31 3.60 -1.49 6.12
C LEU A 31 3.88 -2.66 7.07
N GLU A 32 4.86 -2.49 7.95
CA GLU A 32 5.30 -3.47 8.94
C GLU A 32 4.18 -3.77 9.94
N ILE A 33 3.51 -2.74 10.45
CA ILE A 33 2.38 -2.88 11.39
C ILE A 33 1.24 -3.68 10.75
N ARG A 34 0.86 -3.32 9.51
CA ARG A 34 -0.23 -4.00 8.80
C ARG A 34 0.07 -5.47 8.52
N LEU A 35 1.34 -5.79 8.22
CA LEU A 35 1.78 -7.17 8.02
C LEU A 35 1.83 -7.95 9.35
N GLY A 36 2.23 -7.29 10.45
CA GLY A 36 2.15 -7.86 11.80
C GLY A 36 0.72 -8.22 12.20
N ASP A 37 -0.22 -7.29 12.05
CA ASP A 37 -1.65 -7.53 12.29
C ASP A 37 -2.19 -8.69 11.46
N GLN A 38 -1.77 -8.77 10.19
CA GLN A 38 -2.17 -9.87 9.31
C GLN A 38 -1.62 -11.21 9.78
N ALA A 39 -0.37 -11.25 10.24
CA ALA A 39 0.23 -12.47 10.80
C ALA A 39 -0.52 -12.94 12.05
N GLU A 40 -0.88 -12.03 12.96
CA GLU A 40 -1.66 -12.36 14.15
C GLU A 40 -3.05 -12.91 13.80
N ARG A 41 -3.75 -12.28 12.86
CA ARG A 41 -5.07 -12.74 12.40
C ARG A 41 -4.99 -14.15 11.83
N LEU A 42 -4.00 -14.42 10.97
CA LEU A 42 -3.79 -15.74 10.39
C LEU A 42 -3.46 -16.81 11.44
N ARG A 43 -2.73 -16.44 12.51
CA ARG A 43 -2.49 -17.35 13.64
C ARG A 43 -3.77 -17.66 14.42
N LYS A 44 -4.59 -16.64 14.69
CA LYS A 44 -5.88 -16.83 15.38
C LYS A 44 -6.80 -17.73 14.56
N GLU A 45 -6.84 -17.53 13.24
CA GLU A 45 -7.60 -18.40 12.32
C GLU A 45 -7.05 -19.84 12.32
N ALA A 46 -5.73 -20.01 12.30
CA ALA A 46 -5.09 -21.32 12.39
C ALA A 46 -5.33 -22.03 13.73
N GLN A 47 -5.57 -21.30 14.82
CA GLN A 47 -5.94 -21.88 16.11
C GLN A 47 -7.38 -22.42 16.11
N GLY A 48 -8.29 -21.75 15.38
CA GLY A 48 -9.68 -22.20 15.23
C GLY A 48 -9.91 -23.27 14.16
N THR A 49 -8.92 -23.51 13.29
CA THR A 49 -9.03 -24.47 12.18
C THR A 49 -8.60 -25.88 12.62
N TYR A 50 -9.33 -26.91 12.19
CA TYR A 50 -8.96 -28.30 12.46
C TYR A 50 -7.56 -28.62 11.89
N PRO A 51 -6.74 -29.47 12.56
CA PRO A 51 -5.44 -29.87 12.05
C PRO A 51 -5.52 -30.46 10.64
N GLY A 52 -4.71 -29.92 9.73
CA GLY A 52 -4.67 -30.36 8.34
C GLY A 52 -4.06 -29.31 7.42
N VAL A 53 -4.18 -29.54 6.11
CA VAL A 53 -3.55 -28.72 5.08
C VAL A 53 -3.96 -27.24 5.18
N GLU A 54 -5.21 -26.96 5.53
CA GLU A 54 -5.69 -25.58 5.63
C GLU A 54 -5.07 -24.84 6.82
N ARG A 55 -4.98 -25.50 7.98
CA ARG A 55 -4.26 -24.97 9.14
C ARG A 55 -2.79 -24.68 8.83
N GLU A 56 -2.13 -25.59 8.13
CA GLU A 56 -0.73 -25.41 7.72
C GLU A 56 -0.56 -24.25 6.73
N ARG A 57 -1.50 -24.07 5.79
CA ARG A 57 -1.50 -22.93 4.86
C ARG A 57 -1.62 -21.61 5.61
N LEU A 58 -2.53 -21.52 6.59
CA LEU A 58 -2.69 -20.33 7.43
C LEU A 58 -1.41 -20.02 8.22
N ILE A 59 -0.79 -21.03 8.83
CA ILE A 59 0.48 -20.88 9.55
C ILE A 59 1.60 -20.42 8.59
N ARG A 60 1.68 -20.99 7.39
CA ARG A 60 2.69 -20.60 6.39
C ARG A 60 2.51 -19.15 5.96
N ARG A 61 1.27 -18.73 5.69
CA ARG A 61 0.96 -17.33 5.35
C ARG A 61 1.27 -16.38 6.49
N ALA A 62 1.00 -16.77 7.74
CA ALA A 62 1.35 -15.97 8.91
C ALA A 62 2.86 -15.72 8.96
N ARG A 63 3.67 -16.77 8.81
CA ARG A 63 5.14 -16.65 8.76
C ARG A 63 5.62 -15.76 7.62
N GLN A 64 5.04 -15.90 6.44
CA GLN A 64 5.37 -15.04 5.30
C GLN A 64 5.08 -13.56 5.58
N ALA A 65 3.95 -13.26 6.24
CA ALA A 65 3.61 -11.89 6.63
C ALA A 65 4.62 -11.32 7.64
N GLU A 66 5.07 -12.11 8.62
CA GLU A 66 6.13 -11.68 9.55
C GLU A 66 7.46 -11.40 8.85
N THR A 67 7.88 -12.31 7.97
CA THR A 67 9.12 -12.11 7.20
C THR A 67 9.02 -10.88 6.32
N ALA A 68 7.86 -10.65 5.69
CA ALA A 68 7.63 -9.46 4.89
C ALA A 68 7.66 -8.17 5.73
N ALA A 69 7.12 -8.20 6.96
CA ALA A 69 7.20 -7.07 7.89
C ALA A 69 8.66 -6.74 8.23
N GLN A 70 9.46 -7.77 8.53
CA GLN A 70 10.88 -7.60 8.83
C GLN A 70 11.68 -7.10 7.61
N MET A 71 11.39 -7.60 6.41
CA MET A 71 12.00 -7.10 5.18
C MET A 71 11.62 -5.65 4.90
N ALA A 72 10.37 -5.26 5.15
CA ALA A 72 9.91 -3.89 4.99
C ALA A 72 10.66 -2.93 5.92
N ASP A 73 10.91 -3.35 7.17
CA ASP A 73 11.73 -2.59 8.11
C ASP A 73 13.18 -2.45 7.62
N TRP A 74 13.79 -3.51 7.08
CA TRP A 74 15.15 -3.44 6.50
C TRP A 74 15.25 -2.54 5.27
N LEU A 75 14.23 -2.54 4.42
CA LEU A 75 14.17 -1.72 3.21
C LEU A 75 13.74 -0.29 3.50
N ARG A 76 13.39 0.03 4.75
CA ARG A 76 13.05 1.38 5.15
C ARG A 76 14.30 2.24 5.00
N PRO A 77 14.28 3.30 4.17
CA PRO A 77 15.47 4.08 3.90
C PRO A 77 15.97 4.70 5.20
N SER A 78 17.17 4.28 5.64
CA SER A 78 17.95 5.02 6.61
C SER A 78 18.31 6.34 5.94
N GLY A 79 17.79 7.44 6.50
CA GLY A 79 17.94 8.76 5.90
C GLY A 79 19.40 9.19 5.89
N THR A 80 20.14 8.88 4.83
CA THR A 80 21.30 9.66 4.46
C THR A 80 20.77 10.84 3.65
N PRO A 81 20.81 12.08 4.17
CA PRO A 81 20.42 13.23 3.37
C PRO A 81 21.28 13.23 2.10
N ALA A 82 20.65 13.33 0.94
CA ALA A 82 21.36 13.56 -0.30
C ALA A 82 22.20 14.84 -0.12
N PRO A 83 23.51 14.82 -0.44
CA PRO A 83 24.34 16.00 -0.32
C PRO A 83 23.79 17.09 -1.26
N LYS A 84 23.78 18.31 -0.74
CA LYS A 84 23.20 19.51 -1.33
C LYS A 84 23.98 20.00 -2.55
#